data_AF-A0A2P6S6V0-F1
#
_entry.id   AF-A0A2P6S6V0-F1
#
_cell.length_a   1.000
_cell.length_b   1.000
_cell.length_c   1.000
_cell.angle_alpha   90.00
_cell.angle_beta   90.00
_cell.angle_gamma   90.00
#
_symmetry.space_group_name_H-M   'P 1'
#
loop_
_entity.id
_entity.type
_entity.pdbx_description
1 polymer ?
#
loop_
_entity_poly.entity_id
_entity_poly.type
_entity_poly.pdbx_seq_one_letter_code
_entity_poly.pdbx_strand_id
1 'polypeptide(L)'
;MKKLHLLSWLDKEEKIVAAADLHSEDPNEKVHCVPLGLGCWKVWVREVSHDIPLFRPTQEFSTLGAAKGSTVAWPINFIKLL
;
A
#
# COMPACT_ATOMS: atom_id res chain seq x y z
N MET A 1 -7.20 -13.89 -2.73
CA MET A 1 -6.18 -12.83 -2.92
C MET A 1 -4.95 -13.20 -2.10
N LYS A 2 -3.75 -12.89 -2.58
CA LYS A 2 -2.50 -13.23 -1.89
C LYS A 2 -2.30 -12.27 -0.71
N LYS A 3 -2.05 -12.79 0.49
CA LYS A 3 -1.82 -11.96 1.69
C LYS A 3 -0.39 -11.43 1.70
N LEU A 4 -0.19 -10.23 2.23
CA LEU A 4 1.11 -9.59 2.36
C LEU A 4 1.14 -8.62 3.56
N HIS A 5 2.34 -8.26 3.97
CA HIS A 5 2.60 -7.15 4.89
C HIS A 5 3.17 -5.95 4.15
N LEU A 6 2.73 -4.76 4.53
CA LEU A 6 3.33 -3.50 4.11
C LEU A 6 4.42 -3.13 5.10
N LEU A 7 5.60 -2.84 4.57
CA LEU A 7 6.71 -2.27 5.31
C LEU A 7 6.67 -0.74 5.22
N SER A 8 7.17 -0.08 6.26
CA SER A 8 7.36 1.36 6.25
C SER A 8 8.36 1.76 5.18
N TRP A 9 7.99 2.74 4.35
CA TRP A 9 8.89 3.35 3.37
C TRP A 9 9.71 4.52 3.95
N LEU A 10 9.44 4.89 5.21
CA LEU A 10 10.10 5.97 5.94
C LEU A 10 11.22 5.47 6.85
N ASP A 11 11.05 4.27 7.40
CA ASP A 11 12.00 3.69 8.35
C ASP A 11 13.16 3.02 7.61
N LYS A 12 14.37 3.14 8.17
CA LYS A 12 15.57 2.48 7.61
C LYS A 12 15.56 0.96 7.85
N GLU A 13 14.89 0.54 8.91
CA GLU A 13 14.75 -0.85 9.31
C GLU A 13 13.40 -1.41 8.83
N GLU A 14 13.32 -2.73 8.64
CA GLU A 14 12.05 -3.39 8.31
C GLU A 14 11.05 -3.19 9.46
N LYS A 15 10.05 -2.33 9.24
CA LYS A 15 8.93 -2.13 10.15
C LYS A 15 7.62 -2.45 9.44
N ILE A 16 6.88 -3.44 9.95
CA ILE A 16 5.53 -3.74 9.47
C ILE A 16 4.57 -2.65 9.92
N VAL A 17 3.88 -2.02 8.97
CA VAL A 17 2.93 -0.94 9.22
C VAL A 17 1.48 -1.34 8.96
N ALA A 18 1.24 -2.35 8.13
CA ALA A 18 -0.11 -2.84 7.83
C ALA A 18 -0.10 -4.28 7.29
N ALA A 19 -1.24 -4.97 7.45
CA ALA A 19 -1.57 -6.19 6.73
C ALA A 19 -2.51 -5.88 5.57
N ALA A 20 -2.25 -6.47 4.42
CA ALA A 20 -2.98 -6.21 3.19
C ALA A 20 -3.13 -7.46 2.33
N ASP A 21 -3.90 -7.32 1.25
CA ASP A 21 -4.01 -8.31 0.18
C ASP A 21 -3.55 -7.70 -1.14
N LEU A 22 -2.82 -8.48 -1.93
CA LEU A 22 -2.47 -8.11 -3.29
C LEU A 22 -3.75 -8.05 -4.13
N HIS A 23 -3.97 -6.90 -4.76
CA HIS A 23 -5.11 -6.67 -5.64
C HIS A 23 -4.69 -6.65 -7.12
N SER A 24 -3.58 -5.97 -7.47
CA SER A 24 -3.01 -6.01 -8.82
C SER A 24 -1.52 -5.66 -8.85
N GLU A 25 -0.80 -6.25 -9.81
CA GLU A 25 0.59 -5.94 -10.16
C GLU A 25 0.69 -5.20 -11.52
N ASP A 26 -0.43 -5.00 -12.22
CA ASP A 26 -0.46 -4.33 -13.53
C ASP A 26 -0.20 -2.82 -13.35
N PRO A 27 0.88 -2.26 -13.93
CA PRO A 27 1.18 -0.83 -13.81
C PRO A 27 0.13 0.09 -14.45
N ASN A 28 -0.74 -0.43 -15.31
CA ASN A 28 -1.81 0.33 -15.96
C ASN A 28 -3.11 0.38 -15.13
N GLU A 29 -3.21 -0.42 -14.07
CA GLU A 29 -4.35 -0.35 -13.13
C GLU A 29 -4.41 1.03 -12.46
N LYS A 30 -5.61 1.40 -12.02
CA LYS A 30 -5.83 2.69 -11.35
C LYS A 30 -6.03 2.52 -9.87
N VAL A 31 -5.42 3.41 -9.09
CA VAL A 31 -5.69 3.63 -7.67
C VAL A 31 -6.29 5.02 -7.56
N HIS A 32 -7.56 5.11 -7.17
CA HIS A 32 -8.28 6.39 -7.06
C HIS A 32 -8.14 7.27 -8.31
N CYS A 33 -8.48 6.69 -9.47
CA CYS A 33 -8.40 7.31 -10.80
C CYS A 33 -6.98 7.67 -11.32
N VAL A 34 -5.93 7.44 -10.53
CA VAL A 34 -4.53 7.68 -10.92
C VAL A 34 -3.87 6.35 -11.34
N PRO A 35 -3.15 6.30 -12.48
CA PRO A 35 -2.39 5.12 -12.86
C PRO A 35 -1.39 4.69 -11.78
N LEU A 36 -1.29 3.39 -11.53
CA LEU A 36 -0.40 2.80 -10.53
C LEU A 36 1.07 3.08 -10.86
N GLY A 37 1.43 2.92 -12.13
CA GLY A 37 2.80 3.07 -12.62
C GLY A 37 3.73 1.94 -12.18
N LEU A 38 4.94 1.95 -12.75
CA LEU A 38 5.96 0.96 -12.44
C LEU A 38 6.45 1.07 -10.99
N GLY A 39 6.87 -0.07 -10.41
CA GLY A 39 7.50 -0.12 -9.09
C GLY A 39 6.52 -0.09 -7.91
N CYS A 40 5.21 -0.11 -8.16
CA CYS A 40 4.17 -0.21 -7.13
C CYS A 40 3.22 -1.37 -7.43
N TRP A 41 2.65 -1.94 -6.38
CA TRP A 41 1.49 -2.82 -6.47
C TRP A 41 0.26 -2.12 -5.91
N LYS A 42 -0.91 -2.48 -6.44
CA LYS A 42 -2.20 -2.09 -5.88
C LYS A 42 -2.55 -3.10 -4.80
N VAL A 43 -2.68 -2.63 -3.57
CA VAL A 43 -2.92 -3.46 -2.39
C VAL A 43 -4.16 -3.00 -1.65
N TRP A 44 -4.95 -3.94 -1.14
CA TRP A 44 -6.11 -3.67 -0.29
C TRP A 44 -5.71 -3.66 1.18
N VAL A 45 -5.85 -2.53 1.87
CA VAL A 45 -5.44 -2.38 3.27
C VAL A 45 -6.47 -3.02 4.20
N ARG A 46 -6.11 -4.08 4.93
CA ARG A 46 -6.99 -4.78 5.88
C ARG A 46 -6.87 -4.24 7.30
N GLU A 47 -5.64 -4.22 7.80
CA GLU A 47 -5.33 -3.82 9.18
C GLU A 47 -4.13 -2.88 9.17
N VAL A 48 -4.17 -1.87 10.04
CA VAL A 48 -3.11 -0.88 10.17
C VAL A 48 -2.53 -1.02 11.57
N SER A 49 -1.24 -1.35 11.64
CA SER A 49 -0.48 -1.46 12.89
C SER A 49 0.15 -0.13 13.28
N HIS A 50 0.59 0.65 12.28
CA HIS A 50 1.17 1.98 12.47
C HIS A 50 0.60 2.92 11.42
N ASP A 51 -0.08 3.98 11.84
CA ASP A 51 -0.58 4.98 10.91
C ASP A 51 0.58 5.87 10.42
N ILE A 52 0.93 5.72 9.15
CA ILE A 52 1.97 6.49 8.48
C ILE A 52 1.40 7.14 7.22
N PRO A 53 2.03 8.21 6.70
CA PRO A 53 1.67 8.78 5.41
C PRO A 53 1.68 7.73 4.29
N LEU A 54 0.70 7.82 3.38
CA LEU A 54 0.73 7.01 2.18
C LEU A 54 1.96 7.36 1.33
N PHE A 55 2.57 6.36 0.71
CA PHE A 55 3.66 6.57 -0.24
C PHE A 55 3.25 7.50 -1.38
N ARG A 56 2.00 7.37 -1.84
CA ARG A 56 1.33 8.29 -2.76
C ARG A 56 -0.04 8.65 -2.21
N PRO A 57 -0.19 9.83 -1.58
CA PRO A 57 -1.49 10.34 -1.17
C PRO A 57 -2.42 10.49 -2.39
N THR A 58 -3.71 10.29 -2.14
CA THR A 58 -4.78 10.55 -3.13
C THR A 58 -5.56 11.79 -2.70
N GLN A 59 -6.56 12.20 -3.47
CA GLN A 59 -7.48 13.26 -3.03
C GLN A 59 -8.32 12.84 -1.82
N GLU A 60 -8.50 11.54 -1.60
CA GLU A 60 -9.33 10.97 -0.55
C GLU A 60 -8.53 10.67 0.72
N PHE A 61 -7.28 10.21 0.59
CA PHE A 61 -6.50 9.69 1.70
C PHE A 61 -5.05 10.19 1.69
N SER A 62 -4.55 10.54 2.88
CA SER A 62 -3.16 10.93 3.10
C SER A 62 -2.39 9.98 4.02
N THR A 63 -3.07 9.12 4.79
CA THR A 63 -2.46 8.15 5.71
C THR A 63 -3.00 6.74 5.53
N LEU A 64 -2.28 5.73 6.01
CA LEU A 64 -2.71 4.32 5.98
C LEU A 64 -3.99 4.08 6.78
N GLY A 65 -4.12 4.73 7.93
CA GLY A 65 -5.28 4.65 8.81
C GLY A 65 -6.55 5.12 8.10
N ALA A 66 -6.46 6.27 7.39
CA ALA A 66 -7.56 6.79 6.59
C ALA A 66 -7.92 5.88 5.41
N ALA A 67 -6.93 5.18 4.83
CA ALA A 67 -7.12 4.27 3.70
C ALA A 67 -7.50 2.84 4.09
N LYS A 68 -7.71 2.54 5.38
CA LYS A 68 -8.13 1.21 5.84
C LYS A 68 -9.45 0.80 5.17
N GLY A 69 -9.48 -0.38 4.55
CA GLY A 69 -10.62 -0.85 3.77
C GLY A 69 -10.70 -0.29 2.34
N SER A 70 -9.64 0.38 1.86
CA SER A 70 -9.49 0.81 0.47
C SER A 70 -8.24 0.21 -0.17
N THR A 71 -8.07 0.46 -1.49
CA THR A 71 -6.84 0.15 -2.21
C THR A 71 -5.88 1.32 -2.24
N VAL A 72 -4.59 1.05 -2.07
CA VAL A 72 -3.53 2.05 -2.20
C VAL A 72 -2.43 1.54 -3.12
N ALA A 73 -1.61 2.47 -3.64
CA ALA A 73 -0.37 2.14 -4.31
C ALA A 73 0.73 1.97 -3.24
N TRP A 74 1.40 0.83 -3.22
CA TRP A 74 2.53 0.60 -2.32
C TRP A 74 3.79 0.16 -3.10
N PRO A 75 4.96 0.71 -2.77
CA PRO A 75 6.20 0.40 -3.47
C PRO A 75 6.64 -1.05 -3.23
N ILE A 76 7.02 -1.75 -4.30
CA ILE A 76 7.29 -3.20 -4.30
C ILE A 76 8.40 -3.59 -3.31
N ASN A 77 9.41 -2.74 -3.16
CA ASN A 77 10.53 -2.97 -2.22
C ASN A 77 10.10 -2.92 -0.74
N PHE A 78 8.90 -2.42 -0.46
CA PHE A 78 8.34 -2.31 0.88
C PHE A 78 7.11 -3.21 1.04
N ILE A 79 7.11 -4.34 0.31
CA ILE A 79 6.10 -5.38 0.40
C ILE A 79 6.78 -6.68 0.83
N LYS A 80 6.24 -7.31 1.86
CA LYS A 80 6.67 -8.62 2.34
C LYS A 80 5.55 -9.62 2.10
N LEU A 81 5.77 -10.54 1.17
CA LEU A 81 4.83 -11.62 0.88
C LEU A 81 4.75 -12.61 2.05
N LEU A 82 3.55 -13.15 2.30
CA LEU A 82 3.31 -14.22 3.26
C LEU A 82 3.27 -15.60 2.60
#